data_AF-A0A1G6MJS9-F1
#
_entry.id   AF-A0A1G6MJS9-F1
#
_cell.length_a   1.000
_cell.length_b   1.000
_cell.length_c   1.000
_cell.angle_alpha   90.00
_cell.angle_beta   90.00
_cell.angle_gamma   90.00
#
_symmetry.space_group_name_H-M   'P 1'
#
loop_
_entity.id
_entity.type
_entity.pdbx_description
1 polymer ?
#
loop_
_entity_poly.entity_id
_entity_poly.type
_entity_poly.pdbx_seq_one_letter_code
_entity_poly.pdbx_strand_id
1 'polypeptide(L)'
;MGIARWTRPLGAVAVAAAMTLVPAPAATAAGPPPGSAAARTEVSISSVDLDGPAVSTVEVTVKNTGPQRMRSLKVAFSGPAGWAVQPALVDVPGTFAAGAAATAEFRIQVPEKRRGFTLRTFTATATYAGGDGGGSASGTRTQASGTPLANLAAAYNNVGITDESDTGPGDYDGEGNSFSAQRLAAAGLTPGGRVRALGAELTWPDVAPGTKDNVSGAGQAIALSGKGGALVLLGSGVTGGATGTVTVYYTDGTSTSGSFGFPNWSFDPADAHGATLVASSDGRNRQDGYGNQGIAYRVFAHSVALDAAKQVEFVVLPANGNVHVFDMAIAP
;
A
#
# COMPACT_ATOMS: atom_id res chain seq x y z
N MET A 1 -85.73 -50.60 53.73
CA MET A 1 -84.36 -51.07 53.42
C MET A 1 -83.63 -49.93 52.74
N GLY A 2 -82.67 -49.30 53.42
CA GLY A 2 -82.03 -48.09 52.94
C GLY A 2 -80.58 -47.99 53.41
N ILE A 3 -79.90 -47.02 52.78
CA ILE A 3 -78.61 -46.36 53.06
C ILE A 3 -77.30 -47.17 53.04
N ALA A 4 -76.41 -46.79 52.10
CA ALA A 4 -74.98 -46.60 52.35
C ALA A 4 -74.36 -45.60 51.34
N ARG A 5 -73.68 -44.57 51.86
CA ARG A 5 -72.86 -43.56 51.17
C ARG A 5 -71.42 -44.07 51.01
N TRP A 6 -70.65 -43.57 50.02
CA TRP A 6 -69.45 -42.70 50.20
C TRP A 6 -68.56 -42.59 48.94
N THR A 7 -68.35 -41.32 48.55
CA THR A 7 -67.13 -40.64 48.04
C THR A 7 -66.32 -41.14 46.85
N ARG A 8 -66.18 -40.26 45.84
CA ARG A 8 -65.05 -40.15 44.90
C ARG A 8 -64.61 -38.69 44.74
N PRO A 9 -63.33 -38.42 44.47
CA PRO A 9 -62.67 -37.17 44.87
C PRO A 9 -62.77 -36.03 43.86
N LEU A 10 -62.49 -34.83 44.41
CA LEU A 10 -62.56 -33.50 43.81
C LEU A 10 -61.55 -33.27 42.68
N GLY A 11 -62.00 -32.57 41.64
CA GLY A 11 -61.15 -31.93 40.65
C GLY A 11 -60.72 -30.53 41.11
N ALA A 12 -59.51 -30.15 40.71
CA ALA A 12 -59.04 -28.77 40.71
C ALA A 12 -58.32 -28.52 39.37
N VAL A 13 -58.92 -27.66 38.55
CA VAL A 13 -58.33 -27.14 37.31
C VAL A 13 -57.43 -25.98 37.70
N ALA A 14 -56.12 -26.14 37.51
CA ALA A 14 -55.15 -25.05 37.69
C ALA A 14 -54.92 -24.35 36.35
N VAL A 15 -55.25 -23.07 36.30
CA VAL A 15 -54.93 -22.15 35.20
C VAL A 15 -53.45 -21.77 35.33
N ALA A 16 -52.62 -22.24 34.40
CA ALA A 16 -51.22 -21.86 34.32
C ALA A 16 -51.08 -20.52 33.58
N ALA A 17 -50.74 -19.46 34.31
CA ALA A 17 -50.33 -18.18 33.73
C ALA A 17 -48.86 -18.27 33.28
N ALA A 18 -48.62 -18.17 31.97
CA ALA A 18 -47.28 -18.10 31.40
C ALA A 18 -46.73 -16.68 31.57
N MET A 19 -45.75 -16.49 32.46
CA MET A 19 -44.94 -15.28 32.54
C MET A 19 -43.83 -15.34 31.47
N THR A 20 -43.97 -14.55 30.42
CA THR A 20 -42.89 -14.30 29.45
C THR A 20 -41.84 -13.39 30.09
N LEU A 21 -40.67 -13.94 30.47
CA LEU A 21 -39.49 -13.14 30.76
C LEU A 21 -39.00 -12.50 29.45
N VAL A 22 -39.11 -11.17 29.35
CA VAL A 22 -38.42 -10.40 28.33
C VAL A 22 -36.97 -10.21 28.81
N PRO A 23 -35.95 -10.66 28.06
CA PRO A 23 -34.57 -10.40 28.44
C PRO A 23 -34.26 -8.90 28.30
N ALA A 24 -33.72 -8.30 29.35
CA ALA A 24 -33.20 -6.93 29.28
C ALA A 24 -32.02 -6.86 28.28
N PRO A 25 -31.90 -5.79 27.49
CA PRO A 25 -30.73 -5.62 26.62
C PRO A 25 -29.49 -5.49 27.49
N ALA A 26 -28.48 -6.33 27.22
CA ALA A 26 -27.17 -6.20 27.82
C ALA A 26 -26.59 -4.83 27.45
N ALA A 27 -26.34 -3.99 28.45
CA ALA A 27 -25.60 -2.75 28.25
C ALA A 27 -24.19 -3.11 27.77
N THR A 28 -23.92 -2.88 26.49
CA THR A 28 -22.56 -2.88 25.95
C THR A 28 -21.80 -1.74 26.63
N ALA A 29 -20.90 -2.10 27.55
CA ALA A 29 -19.92 -1.15 28.04
C ALA A 29 -19.16 -0.61 26.82
N ALA A 30 -19.32 0.68 26.54
CA ALA A 30 -18.54 1.37 25.54
C ALA A 30 -17.06 1.12 25.86
N GLY A 31 -16.34 0.51 24.92
CA GLY A 31 -14.89 0.37 25.04
C GLY A 31 -14.26 1.75 25.28
N PRO A 32 -13.14 1.83 26.00
CA PRO A 32 -12.46 3.10 26.23
C PRO A 32 -12.25 3.81 24.88
N PRO A 33 -12.46 5.14 24.81
CA PRO A 33 -12.25 5.88 23.58
C PRO A 33 -10.86 5.56 23.02
N PRO A 34 -10.70 5.51 21.68
CA PRO A 34 -9.39 5.29 21.08
C PRO A 34 -8.42 6.29 21.70
N GLY A 35 -7.42 5.75 22.42
CA GLY A 35 -6.44 6.58 23.12
C GLY A 35 -5.84 7.55 22.11
N SER A 36 -5.94 8.85 22.41
CA SER A 36 -5.25 9.89 21.65
C SER A 36 -3.82 9.41 21.44
N ALA A 37 -3.42 9.21 20.19
CA ALA A 37 -2.03 8.91 19.86
C ALA A 37 -1.16 9.91 20.64
N ALA A 38 -0.25 9.41 21.47
CA ALA A 38 0.57 10.27 22.33
C ALA A 38 1.20 11.34 21.44
N ALA A 39 0.97 12.61 21.80
CA ALA A 39 1.43 13.73 21.00
C ALA A 39 2.96 13.71 20.97
N ARG A 40 3.52 13.30 19.83
CA ARG A 40 4.96 13.17 19.58
C ARG A 40 5.49 14.37 18.82
N THR A 41 6.62 14.88 19.26
CA THR A 41 7.32 15.97 18.58
C THR A 41 7.48 15.64 17.11
N GLU A 42 7.10 16.58 16.26
CA GLU A 42 7.09 16.41 14.81
C GLU A 42 8.31 17.12 14.22
N VAL A 43 9.00 16.46 13.30
CA VAL A 43 10.15 17.01 12.57
C VAL A 43 9.84 16.94 11.08
N SER A 44 9.87 18.09 10.40
CA SER A 44 9.66 18.18 8.96
C SER A 44 10.82 18.89 8.27
N ILE A 45 11.06 18.52 7.02
CA ILE A 45 12.17 19.04 6.19
C ILE A 45 11.53 19.70 4.97
N SER A 46 11.98 20.90 4.62
CA SER A 46 11.55 21.62 3.41
C SER A 46 11.95 20.86 2.14
N SER A 47 11.32 21.20 1.01
CA SER A 47 11.81 20.76 -0.28
C SER A 47 13.22 21.25 -0.55
N VAL A 48 14.03 20.37 -1.11
CA VAL A 48 15.39 20.63 -1.55
C VAL A 48 15.39 20.82 -3.06
N ASP A 49 16.03 21.87 -3.57
CA ASP A 49 16.29 21.98 -5.00
C ASP A 49 17.36 20.96 -5.40
N LEU A 50 17.01 20.04 -6.30
CA LEU A 50 17.91 18.97 -6.76
C LEU A 50 18.60 19.29 -8.09
N ASP A 51 18.41 20.50 -8.63
CA ASP A 51 19.04 20.95 -9.88
C ASP A 51 20.46 21.49 -9.62
N GLY A 52 21.37 20.55 -9.31
CA GLY A 52 22.78 20.85 -9.12
C GLY A 52 23.62 20.84 -10.42
N PRO A 53 24.87 21.32 -10.37
CA PRO A 53 25.63 21.64 -9.16
C PRO A 53 25.27 23.01 -8.56
N ALA A 54 24.76 23.03 -7.33
CA ALA A 54 24.31 24.25 -6.65
C ALA A 54 24.37 24.10 -5.12
N VAL A 55 24.31 25.23 -4.40
CA VAL A 55 24.06 25.23 -2.95
C VAL A 55 22.58 25.48 -2.73
N SER A 56 21.89 24.51 -2.12
CA SER A 56 20.48 24.66 -1.73
C SER A 56 20.39 24.93 -0.23
N THR A 57 19.52 25.86 0.16
CA THR A 57 19.11 26.04 1.56
C THR A 57 18.00 25.04 1.87
N VAL A 58 18.07 24.43 3.05
CA VAL A 58 17.07 23.49 3.57
C VAL A 58 16.66 23.96 4.95
N GLU A 59 15.35 24.08 5.16
CA GLU A 59 14.77 24.41 6.46
C GLU A 59 14.25 23.13 7.12
N VAL A 60 14.63 22.92 8.39
CA VAL A 60 14.07 21.89 9.24
C VAL A 60 13.17 22.56 10.26
N THR A 61 11.90 22.13 10.33
CA THR A 61 10.94 22.58 11.33
C THR A 61 10.74 21.50 12.39
N VAL A 62 10.84 21.88 13.66
CA VAL A 62 10.55 21.01 14.81
C VAL A 62 9.35 21.58 15.55
N LYS A 63 8.25 20.85 15.60
CA LYS A 63 7.02 21.25 16.29
C LYS A 63 6.84 20.45 17.57
N ASN A 64 6.80 21.16 18.70
CA ASN A 64 6.51 20.55 19.99
C ASN A 64 5.01 20.26 20.08
N THR A 65 4.60 19.02 19.85
CA THR A 65 3.20 18.60 20.07
C THR A 65 2.97 18.08 21.49
N GLY A 66 4.05 17.84 22.25
CA GLY A 66 4.00 17.32 23.60
C GLY A 66 3.53 18.35 24.64
N PRO A 67 3.12 17.87 25.83
CA PRO A 67 2.52 18.72 26.85
C PRO A 67 3.52 19.60 27.61
N GLN A 68 4.81 19.24 27.62
CA GLN A 68 5.83 19.99 28.35
C GLN A 68 6.51 21.04 27.46
N ARG A 69 7.07 22.09 28.07
CA ARG A 69 7.95 23.01 27.35
C ARG A 69 9.20 22.28 26.88
N MET A 70 9.48 22.38 25.58
CA MET A 70 10.71 21.89 24.97
C MET A 70 11.83 22.91 25.17
N ARG A 71 13.04 22.44 25.48
CA ARG A 71 14.24 23.25 25.70
C ARG A 71 15.49 22.50 25.26
N SER A 72 16.62 23.20 25.20
CA SER A 72 17.92 22.62 24.80
C SER A 72 17.84 21.92 23.44
N LEU A 73 17.11 22.53 22.50
CA LEU A 73 16.87 21.95 21.18
C LEU A 73 18.14 22.01 20.33
N LYS A 74 18.59 20.85 19.85
CA LYS A 74 19.64 20.73 18.82
C LYS A 74 19.08 19.96 17.64
N VAL A 75 19.30 20.48 16.44
CA VAL A 75 18.83 19.88 15.19
C VAL A 75 20.04 19.44 14.39
N ALA A 76 20.14 18.15 14.11
CA ALA A 76 21.10 17.59 13.18
C ALA A 76 20.43 17.32 11.83
N PHE A 77 21.13 17.56 10.73
CA PHE A 77 20.62 17.31 9.38
C PHE A 77 21.67 16.58 8.55
N SER A 78 21.22 15.57 7.81
CA SER A 78 22.03 14.81 6.88
C SER A 78 21.32 14.62 5.54
N GLY A 79 22.10 14.79 4.46
CA GLY A 79 21.67 14.47 3.11
C GLY A 79 22.03 13.04 2.70
N PRO A 80 21.76 12.69 1.43
CA PRO A 80 22.17 11.42 0.85
C PRO A 80 23.68 11.17 0.99
N ALA A 81 24.09 9.91 0.97
CA ALA A 81 25.50 9.53 1.08
C ALA A 81 26.39 10.33 0.09
N GLY A 82 27.45 10.93 0.63
CA GLY A 82 28.41 11.74 -0.13
C GLY A 82 28.02 13.22 -0.33
N TRP A 83 26.87 13.67 0.17
CA TRP A 83 26.48 15.08 0.09
C TRP A 83 27.06 15.87 1.28
N ALA A 84 27.62 17.04 1.00
CA ALA A 84 28.14 17.93 2.03
C ALA A 84 26.99 18.78 2.60
N VAL A 85 26.91 18.87 3.93
CA VAL A 85 25.93 19.65 4.69
C VAL A 85 26.66 20.59 5.65
N GLN A 86 26.29 21.87 5.69
CA GLN A 86 26.85 22.85 6.61
C GLN A 86 25.79 23.80 7.19
N PRO A 87 25.79 24.04 8.51
CA PRO A 87 26.46 23.21 9.54
C PRO A 87 25.81 21.82 9.63
N ALA A 88 26.45 20.81 10.23
CA ALA A 88 25.80 19.49 10.43
C ALA A 88 24.83 19.48 11.62
N LEU A 89 24.98 20.43 12.54
CA LEU A 89 24.21 20.57 13.77
C LEU A 89 23.95 22.06 14.04
N VAL A 90 22.72 22.40 14.39
CA VAL A 90 22.31 23.75 14.81
C VAL A 90 21.75 23.67 16.23
N ASP A 91 22.31 24.46 17.14
CA ASP A 91 21.72 24.73 18.45
C ASP A 91 20.64 25.80 18.30
N VAL A 92 19.39 25.48 18.61
CA VAL A 92 18.26 26.41 18.48
C VAL A 92 17.95 27.03 19.85
N PRO A 93 18.30 28.30 20.09
CA PRO A 93 18.12 28.92 21.39
C PRO A 93 16.64 29.14 21.72
N GLY A 94 16.27 28.91 22.98
CA GLY A 94 14.95 29.25 23.51
C GLY A 94 14.24 28.09 24.19
N THR A 95 12.96 28.34 24.51
CA THR A 95 12.04 27.33 25.03
C THR A 95 10.73 27.40 24.26
N PHE A 96 10.20 26.26 23.87
CA PHE A 96 9.05 26.16 22.97
C PHE A 96 7.87 25.54 23.73
N ALA A 97 6.76 26.29 23.82
CA ALA A 97 5.53 25.81 24.45
C ALA A 97 4.90 24.66 23.64
N ALA A 98 3.88 24.01 24.21
CA ALA A 98 3.07 23.06 23.46
C ALA A 98 2.44 23.75 22.25
N GLY A 99 2.50 23.10 21.09
CA GLY A 99 2.08 23.62 19.79
C GLY A 99 3.08 24.54 19.09
N ALA A 100 4.12 25.04 19.76
CA ALA A 100 5.10 25.93 19.15
C ALA A 100 6.06 25.18 18.21
N ALA A 101 6.51 25.87 17.16
CA ALA A 101 7.49 25.37 16.21
C ALA A 101 8.79 26.17 16.28
N ALA A 102 9.90 25.51 15.97
CA ALA A 102 11.23 26.07 15.87
C ALA A 102 11.83 25.67 14.52
N THR A 103 12.61 26.56 13.90
CA THR A 103 13.27 26.29 12.61
C THR A 103 14.78 26.30 12.74
N ALA A 104 15.43 25.48 11.92
CA ALA A 104 16.88 25.46 11.75
C ALA A 104 17.21 25.41 10.26
N GLU A 105 18.13 26.26 9.82
CA GLU A 105 18.56 26.34 8.42
C GLU A 105 19.88 25.59 8.19
N PHE A 106 19.92 24.88 7.08
CA PHE A 106 21.07 24.12 6.61
C PHE A 106 21.38 24.47 5.16
N ARG A 107 22.65 24.40 4.77
CA ARG A 107 23.06 24.50 3.37
C ARG A 107 23.64 23.17 2.93
N ILE A 108 23.22 22.71 1.76
CA ILE A 108 23.74 21.49 1.17
C ILE A 108 24.34 21.77 -0.19
N GLN A 109 25.41 21.03 -0.51
CA GLN A 109 25.96 21.03 -1.86
C GLN A 109 25.30 19.92 -2.67
N VAL A 110 24.41 20.33 -3.57
CA VAL A 110 23.69 19.47 -4.51
C VAL A 110 24.67 19.11 -5.63
N PRO A 111 25.00 17.82 -5.84
CA PRO A 111 25.86 17.38 -6.93
C PRO A 111 25.22 17.60 -8.30
N GLU A 112 26.03 17.49 -9.35
CA GLU A 112 25.54 17.50 -10.73
C GLU A 112 24.47 16.42 -10.96
N LYS A 113 23.40 16.82 -11.66
CA LYS A 113 22.29 15.94 -12.00
C LYS A 113 22.76 14.80 -12.91
N ARG A 114 22.52 13.56 -12.48
CA ARG A 114 22.80 12.37 -13.28
C ARG A 114 21.56 11.95 -14.05
N ARG A 115 21.77 11.31 -15.19
CA ARG A 115 20.68 10.63 -15.94
C ARG A 115 20.13 9.47 -15.12
N GLY A 116 18.84 9.20 -15.33
CA GLY A 116 18.11 8.14 -14.64
C GLY A 116 17.33 8.64 -13.44
N PHE A 117 16.36 7.82 -13.02
CA PHE A 117 15.58 8.06 -11.81
C PHE A 117 16.39 7.67 -10.58
N THR A 118 16.39 8.49 -9.53
CA THR A 118 17.05 8.20 -8.25
C THR A 118 16.33 8.87 -7.11
N LEU A 119 16.06 8.11 -6.05
CA LEU A 119 15.54 8.64 -4.79
C LEU A 119 16.66 9.23 -3.93
N ARG A 120 16.40 10.40 -3.35
CA ARG A 120 17.27 11.13 -2.44
C ARG A 120 16.55 11.27 -1.11
N THR A 121 17.06 10.62 -0.07
CA THR A 121 16.50 10.71 1.29
C THR A 121 17.34 11.67 2.13
N PHE A 122 16.64 12.59 2.78
CA PHE A 122 17.16 13.54 3.74
C PHE A 122 16.62 13.18 5.13
N THR A 123 17.45 13.31 6.15
CA THR A 123 17.11 12.96 7.52
C THR A 123 17.45 14.12 8.43
N ALA A 124 16.49 14.49 9.28
CA ALA A 124 16.68 15.44 10.36
C ALA A 124 16.42 14.76 11.69
N THR A 125 17.26 15.01 12.68
CA THR A 125 17.11 14.52 14.05
C THR A 125 17.16 15.69 15.01
N ALA A 126 16.07 15.90 15.73
CA ALA A 126 15.98 16.84 16.83
C ALA A 126 16.31 16.12 18.15
N THR A 127 17.14 16.72 18.99
CA THR A 127 17.36 16.31 20.38
C THR A 127 16.99 17.45 21.31
N TYR A 128 16.29 17.14 22.39
CA TYR A 128 15.70 18.17 23.26
C TYR A 128 15.43 17.62 24.66
N ALA A 129 15.14 18.51 25.61
CA ALA A 129 14.60 18.16 26.92
C ALA A 129 13.17 18.67 27.05
N GLY A 130 12.31 17.91 27.74
CA GLY A 130 10.87 18.22 27.85
C GLY A 130 10.10 17.80 26.61
N GLY A 131 9.15 18.63 26.16
CA GLY A 131 8.29 18.33 25.01
C GLY A 131 7.33 17.16 25.28
N ASP A 132 7.50 16.09 24.50
CA ASP A 132 6.78 14.81 24.64
C ASP A 132 7.48 13.83 25.59
N GLY A 133 8.62 14.21 26.18
CA GLY A 133 9.41 13.35 27.05
C GLY A 133 10.28 12.32 26.31
N GLY A 134 10.28 12.31 24.97
CA GLY A 134 11.04 11.35 24.15
C GLY A 134 12.53 11.67 24.05
N GLY A 135 12.95 12.90 24.35
CA GLY A 135 14.35 13.35 24.30
C GLY A 135 14.93 13.51 22.89
N SER A 136 14.30 12.89 21.89
CA SER A 136 14.63 13.02 20.47
C SER A 136 13.43 12.70 19.58
N ALA A 137 13.45 13.28 18.38
CA ALA A 137 12.52 12.97 17.30
C ALA A 137 13.24 13.06 15.95
N SER A 138 12.83 12.26 14.97
CA SER A 138 13.40 12.29 13.62
C SER A 138 12.33 12.47 12.57
N GLY A 139 12.69 13.17 11.50
CA GLY A 139 11.88 13.34 10.29
C GLY A 139 12.71 12.95 9.08
N THR A 140 12.05 12.36 8.08
CA THR A 140 12.66 12.09 6.79
C THR A 140 11.87 12.77 5.68
N ARG A 141 12.57 13.15 4.63
CA ARG A 141 12.00 13.60 3.37
C ARG A 141 12.67 12.84 2.26
N THR A 142 11.90 12.25 1.37
CA THR A 142 12.45 11.63 0.16
C THR A 142 11.97 12.40 -1.06
N GLN A 143 12.90 12.72 -1.95
CA GLN A 143 12.62 13.39 -3.21
C GLN A 143 13.22 12.59 -4.37
N ALA A 144 12.53 12.59 -5.51
CA ALA A 144 13.06 12.02 -6.73
C ALA A 144 13.96 13.03 -7.47
N SER A 145 15.05 12.52 -8.04
CA SER A 145 15.81 13.16 -9.10
C SER A 145 15.66 12.35 -10.39
N GLY A 146 15.50 13.03 -11.52
CA GLY A 146 15.05 12.39 -12.77
C GLY A 146 13.54 12.20 -12.82
N THR A 147 13.05 11.56 -13.88
CA THR A 147 11.61 11.40 -14.13
C THR A 147 11.25 9.91 -13.98
N PRO A 148 10.21 9.56 -13.20
CA PRO A 148 9.69 8.19 -13.17
C PRO A 148 9.12 7.79 -14.54
N LEU A 149 8.89 6.50 -14.74
CA LEU A 149 8.19 6.02 -15.95
C LEU A 149 6.79 6.64 -15.99
N ALA A 150 6.34 7.04 -17.18
CA ALA A 150 5.14 7.88 -17.32
C ALA A 150 3.85 7.20 -16.82
N ASN A 151 3.78 5.88 -16.90
CA ASN A 151 2.69 5.02 -16.45
C ASN A 151 3.16 3.57 -16.41
N LEU A 152 2.30 2.65 -15.96
CA LEU A 152 2.66 1.22 -15.86
C LEU A 152 2.98 0.61 -17.24
N ALA A 153 2.27 1.01 -18.31
CA ALA A 153 2.53 0.50 -19.65
C ALA A 153 3.95 0.83 -20.15
N ALA A 154 4.48 2.01 -19.80
CA ALA A 154 5.86 2.37 -20.07
C ALA A 154 6.89 1.51 -19.30
N ALA A 155 6.45 0.78 -18.27
CA ALA A 155 7.26 -0.13 -17.48
C ALA A 155 7.13 -1.60 -17.93
N TYR A 156 6.22 -1.92 -18.87
CA TYR A 156 6.04 -3.29 -19.33
C TYR A 156 7.35 -3.88 -19.85
N ASN A 157 7.71 -5.04 -19.31
CA ASN A 157 8.99 -5.69 -19.56
C ASN A 157 8.84 -7.18 -19.88
N ASN A 158 7.65 -7.76 -19.74
CA ASN A 158 7.41 -9.18 -19.94
C ASN A 158 6.19 -9.46 -20.84
N VAL A 159 6.22 -10.57 -21.59
CA VAL A 159 5.11 -11.07 -22.43
C VAL A 159 4.34 -12.12 -21.63
N GLY A 160 3.25 -11.69 -20.99
CA GLY A 160 2.42 -12.53 -20.14
C GLY A 160 1.24 -13.16 -20.86
N ILE A 161 0.84 -12.61 -21.99
CA ILE A 161 -0.37 -12.98 -22.72
C ILE A 161 -0.02 -13.24 -24.19
N THR A 162 -0.43 -14.40 -24.72
CA THR A 162 -0.25 -14.73 -26.14
C THR A 162 -1.55 -15.18 -26.78
N ASP A 163 -1.58 -15.16 -28.12
CA ASP A 163 -2.66 -15.73 -28.90
C ASP A 163 -2.52 -17.26 -28.94
N GLU A 164 -3.62 -18.01 -28.85
CA GLU A 164 -3.58 -19.48 -29.00
C GLU A 164 -2.99 -19.95 -30.35
N SER A 165 -3.03 -19.11 -31.39
CA SER A 165 -2.42 -19.38 -32.70
C SER A 165 -0.94 -18.96 -32.83
N ASP A 166 -0.43 -18.17 -31.88
CA ASP A 166 0.97 -17.74 -31.82
C ASP A 166 1.45 -17.65 -30.36
N THR A 167 1.75 -18.81 -29.77
CA THR A 167 2.16 -18.92 -28.36
C THR A 167 3.64 -18.67 -28.13
N GLY A 168 4.45 -18.68 -29.19
CA GLY A 168 5.92 -18.63 -29.14
C GLY A 168 6.51 -17.43 -28.39
N PRO A 169 5.94 -16.21 -28.46
CA PRO A 169 6.49 -15.04 -27.76
C PRO A 169 6.32 -15.04 -26.24
N GLY A 170 5.49 -15.92 -25.67
CA GLY A 170 5.12 -15.88 -24.26
C GLY A 170 6.26 -16.29 -23.33
N ASP A 171 6.35 -15.63 -22.17
CA ASP A 171 7.31 -15.97 -21.11
C ASP A 171 6.85 -15.45 -19.74
N TYR A 172 5.58 -15.67 -19.41
CA TYR A 172 4.99 -15.26 -18.13
C TYR A 172 5.74 -15.85 -16.94
N ASP A 173 6.07 -17.14 -16.99
CA ASP A 173 6.67 -17.88 -15.88
C ASP A 173 8.19 -18.10 -15.97
N GLY A 174 8.85 -17.56 -17.00
CA GLY A 174 10.27 -17.79 -17.28
C GLY A 174 10.56 -19.16 -17.94
N GLU A 175 9.51 -19.96 -18.19
CA GLU A 175 9.59 -21.24 -18.89
C GLU A 175 8.89 -21.18 -20.25
N GLY A 176 8.63 -19.97 -20.77
CA GLY A 176 7.95 -19.70 -22.03
C GLY A 176 6.45 -19.99 -22.06
N ASN A 177 5.80 -20.11 -20.89
CA ASN A 177 4.35 -20.24 -20.83
C ASN A 177 3.68 -18.88 -20.63
N SER A 178 2.42 -18.74 -21.02
CA SER A 178 1.67 -17.48 -20.90
C SER A 178 0.17 -17.72 -20.73
N PHE A 179 -0.57 -16.70 -20.32
CA PHE A 179 -2.02 -16.74 -20.38
C PHE A 179 -2.50 -16.78 -21.84
N SER A 180 -3.58 -17.53 -22.10
CA SER A 180 -4.28 -17.47 -23.39
C SER A 180 -5.15 -16.22 -23.45
N ALA A 181 -4.94 -15.37 -24.46
CA ALA A 181 -5.75 -14.19 -24.72
C ALA A 181 -7.24 -14.56 -24.89
N GLN A 182 -7.54 -15.66 -25.57
CA GLN A 182 -8.89 -16.17 -25.82
C GLN A 182 -9.57 -16.58 -24.51
N ARG A 183 -8.85 -17.25 -23.61
CA ARG A 183 -9.40 -17.73 -22.33
C ARG A 183 -9.57 -16.58 -21.34
N LEU A 184 -8.67 -15.60 -21.34
CA LEU A 184 -8.82 -14.36 -20.59
C LEU A 184 -10.04 -13.56 -21.08
N ALA A 185 -10.21 -13.42 -22.40
CA ALA A 185 -11.36 -12.72 -22.98
C ALA A 185 -12.69 -13.41 -22.61
N ALA A 186 -12.73 -14.75 -22.63
CA ALA A 186 -13.88 -15.52 -22.16
C ALA A 186 -14.16 -15.32 -20.65
N ALA A 187 -13.14 -14.99 -19.86
CA ALA A 187 -13.24 -14.61 -18.45
C ALA A 187 -13.51 -13.10 -18.23
N GLY A 188 -13.75 -12.34 -19.31
CA GLY A 188 -14.08 -10.91 -19.25
C GLY A 188 -12.88 -9.96 -19.27
N LEU A 189 -11.65 -10.48 -19.39
CA LEU A 189 -10.44 -9.68 -19.49
C LEU A 189 -10.06 -9.50 -20.96
N THR A 190 -10.45 -8.35 -21.52
CA THR A 190 -10.21 -7.97 -22.93
C THR A 190 -9.27 -6.76 -22.99
N PRO A 191 -8.46 -6.59 -24.04
CA PRO A 191 -7.54 -5.45 -24.15
C PRO A 191 -8.24 -4.11 -23.94
N GLY A 192 -7.67 -3.26 -23.07
CA GLY A 192 -8.27 -1.97 -22.68
C GLY A 192 -9.57 -2.05 -21.87
N GLY A 193 -10.02 -3.27 -21.53
CA GLY A 193 -11.23 -3.51 -20.78
C GLY A 193 -11.13 -3.05 -19.33
N ARG A 194 -12.23 -2.54 -18.77
CA ARG A 194 -12.29 -2.11 -17.37
C ARG A 194 -12.34 -3.30 -16.42
N VAL A 195 -11.56 -3.25 -15.36
CA VAL A 195 -11.53 -4.23 -14.27
C VAL A 195 -11.82 -3.52 -12.96
N ARG A 196 -12.88 -3.93 -12.25
CA ARG A 196 -13.22 -3.35 -10.94
C ARG A 196 -12.80 -4.31 -9.84
N ALA A 197 -11.92 -3.86 -8.95
CA ALA A 197 -11.49 -4.65 -7.80
C ALA A 197 -11.15 -3.73 -6.63
N LEU A 198 -11.51 -4.15 -5.41
CA LEU A 198 -11.12 -3.48 -4.17
C LEU A 198 -11.42 -1.96 -4.16
N GLY A 199 -12.53 -1.55 -4.79
CA GLY A 199 -12.96 -0.15 -4.86
C GLY A 199 -12.28 0.69 -5.97
N ALA A 200 -11.29 0.16 -6.68
CA ALA A 200 -10.63 0.83 -7.80
C ALA A 200 -11.25 0.45 -9.15
N GLU A 201 -11.12 1.35 -10.13
CA GLU A 201 -11.28 1.07 -11.55
C GLU A 201 -9.90 0.95 -12.19
N LEU A 202 -9.55 -0.26 -12.61
CA LEU A 202 -8.32 -0.64 -13.31
C LEU A 202 -8.62 -0.89 -14.80
N THR A 203 -7.59 -0.98 -15.61
CA THR A 203 -7.63 -1.23 -17.05
C THR A 203 -6.78 -2.45 -17.38
N TRP A 204 -7.37 -3.46 -18.02
CA TRP A 204 -6.61 -4.59 -18.56
C TRP A 204 -5.66 -4.09 -19.66
N PRO A 205 -4.43 -4.63 -19.80
CA PRO A 205 -3.44 -4.12 -20.74
C PRO A 205 -4.00 -3.96 -22.16
N ASP A 206 -3.85 -2.77 -22.73
CA ASP A 206 -4.30 -2.43 -24.08
C ASP A 206 -3.17 -2.60 -25.10
N VAL A 207 -2.73 -3.85 -25.25
CA VAL A 207 -1.66 -4.24 -26.17
C VAL A 207 -2.04 -5.52 -26.90
N ALA A 208 -1.43 -5.75 -28.07
CA ALA A 208 -1.63 -6.99 -28.81
C ALA A 208 -1.01 -8.18 -28.05
N PRO A 209 -1.67 -9.36 -28.02
CA PRO A 209 -1.05 -10.57 -27.49
C PRO A 209 0.31 -10.86 -28.16
N GLY A 210 1.26 -11.38 -27.39
CA GLY A 210 2.64 -11.60 -27.84
C GLY A 210 3.54 -10.36 -27.73
N THR A 211 3.03 -9.26 -27.20
CA THR A 211 3.82 -8.07 -26.84
C THR A 211 3.90 -7.89 -25.34
N LYS A 212 4.76 -6.99 -24.86
CA LYS A 212 4.93 -6.78 -23.42
C LYS A 212 3.65 -6.16 -22.83
N ASP A 213 3.06 -6.86 -21.86
CA ASP A 213 1.73 -6.56 -21.31
C ASP A 213 1.72 -6.42 -19.78
N ASN A 214 2.84 -6.71 -19.13
CA ASN A 214 2.94 -6.63 -17.68
C ASN A 214 4.34 -6.24 -17.23
N VAL A 215 4.42 -5.85 -15.96
CA VAL A 215 5.67 -5.53 -15.26
C VAL A 215 6.04 -6.67 -14.33
N SER A 216 7.11 -7.39 -14.65
CA SER A 216 7.86 -8.20 -13.69
C SER A 216 8.68 -7.28 -12.80
N GLY A 217 8.50 -7.40 -11.48
CA GLY A 217 9.02 -6.47 -10.48
C GLY A 217 10.55 -6.38 -10.44
N ALA A 218 11.09 -5.17 -10.62
CA ALA A 218 12.51 -4.87 -10.61
C ALA A 218 12.85 -3.55 -9.88
N GLY A 219 11.93 -3.00 -9.09
CA GLY A 219 12.13 -1.71 -8.41
C GLY A 219 11.78 -0.48 -9.27
N GLN A 220 10.95 -0.65 -10.30
CA GLN A 220 10.56 0.42 -11.20
C GLN A 220 9.81 1.53 -10.44
N ALA A 221 10.16 2.79 -10.73
CA ALA A 221 9.42 3.95 -10.29
C ALA A 221 8.46 4.41 -11.40
N ILE A 222 7.19 4.55 -11.06
CA ILE A 222 6.12 4.72 -12.03
C ILE A 222 5.19 5.84 -11.54
N ALA A 223 5.00 6.85 -12.39
CA ALA A 223 4.12 7.97 -12.09
C ALA A 223 2.68 7.48 -11.90
N LEU A 224 2.03 7.99 -10.86
CA LEU A 224 0.63 7.74 -10.56
C LEU A 224 0.12 8.96 -9.79
N SER A 225 -0.98 9.56 -10.25
CA SER A 225 -1.53 10.77 -9.63
C SER A 225 -2.95 10.54 -9.16
N GLY A 226 -3.23 10.91 -7.91
CA GLY A 226 -4.55 10.86 -7.32
C GLY A 226 -4.52 10.94 -5.80
N LYS A 227 -5.71 10.89 -5.19
CA LYS A 227 -5.92 10.79 -3.74
C LYS A 227 -6.93 9.69 -3.46
N GLY A 228 -6.76 9.01 -2.34
CA GLY A 228 -7.67 7.95 -1.91
C GLY A 228 -7.06 7.09 -0.81
N GLY A 229 -7.85 6.22 -0.21
CA GLY A 229 -7.47 5.39 0.93
C GLY A 229 -6.64 4.15 0.59
N ALA A 230 -6.54 3.75 -0.68
CA ALA A 230 -5.76 2.58 -1.06
C ALA A 230 -5.17 2.64 -2.48
N LEU A 231 -3.97 2.08 -2.64
CA LEU A 231 -3.40 1.67 -3.92
C LEU A 231 -3.86 0.25 -4.20
N VAL A 232 -4.50 0.00 -5.33
CA VAL A 232 -4.90 -1.33 -5.79
C VAL A 232 -4.00 -1.74 -6.95
N LEU A 233 -3.44 -2.95 -6.86
CA LEU A 233 -2.59 -3.58 -7.87
C LEU A 233 -3.36 -4.75 -8.48
N LEU A 234 -3.43 -4.81 -9.81
CA LEU A 234 -3.93 -5.95 -10.57
C LEU A 234 -2.74 -6.77 -11.07
N GLY A 235 -2.69 -8.05 -10.75
CA GLY A 235 -1.51 -8.85 -11.01
C GLY A 235 -1.68 -10.33 -10.77
N SER A 236 -0.58 -11.07 -10.88
CA SER A 236 -0.52 -12.48 -10.55
C SER A 236 0.92 -12.90 -10.24
N GLY A 237 1.10 -14.04 -9.57
CA GLY A 237 2.40 -14.53 -9.13
C GLY A 237 2.88 -15.73 -9.94
N VAL A 238 4.18 -15.86 -10.17
CA VAL A 238 4.77 -17.05 -10.84
C VAL A 238 5.15 -18.15 -9.85
N THR A 239 5.44 -17.80 -8.60
CA THR A 239 5.78 -18.73 -7.51
C THR A 239 5.06 -18.34 -6.23
N GLY A 240 5.09 -19.19 -5.19
CA GLY A 240 4.57 -18.83 -3.87
C GLY A 240 5.33 -17.67 -3.19
N GLY A 241 6.47 -17.25 -3.77
CA GLY A 241 7.29 -16.12 -3.32
C GLY A 241 6.97 -14.80 -4.02
N ALA A 242 5.85 -14.67 -4.73
CA ALA A 242 5.43 -13.43 -5.38
C ALA A 242 4.88 -12.39 -4.38
N THR A 243 5.74 -11.97 -3.45
CA THR A 243 5.45 -10.97 -2.41
C THR A 243 6.46 -9.83 -2.45
N GLY A 244 6.14 -8.71 -1.81
CA GLY A 244 7.08 -7.61 -1.68
C GLY A 244 6.49 -6.39 -1.00
N THR A 245 7.30 -5.34 -0.94
CA THR A 245 6.91 -4.03 -0.42
C THR A 245 6.75 -3.07 -1.59
N VAL A 246 5.57 -2.47 -1.71
CA VAL A 246 5.34 -1.31 -2.57
C VAL A 246 5.53 -0.05 -1.73
N THR A 247 6.16 0.97 -2.30
CA THR A 247 6.30 2.29 -1.66
C THR A 247 5.63 3.35 -2.52
N VAL A 248 4.74 4.12 -1.91
CA VAL A 248 4.00 5.22 -2.53
C VAL A 248 4.57 6.53 -2.02
N TYR A 249 5.02 7.37 -2.94
CA TYR A 249 5.57 8.68 -2.63
C TYR A 249 4.52 9.74 -2.93
N TYR A 250 4.40 10.70 -2.02
CA TYR A 250 3.45 11.80 -2.10
C TYR A 250 4.14 13.10 -2.49
N THR A 251 3.38 14.03 -3.07
CA THR A 251 3.91 15.33 -3.51
C THR A 251 4.44 16.21 -2.37
N ASP A 252 4.07 15.90 -1.12
CA ASP A 252 4.61 16.57 0.07
C ASP A 252 6.01 16.08 0.48
N GLY A 253 6.57 15.08 -0.22
CA GLY A 253 7.88 14.47 0.04
C GLY A 253 7.88 13.36 1.10
N THR A 254 6.71 13.02 1.64
CA THR A 254 6.53 11.84 2.51
C THR A 254 6.21 10.59 1.68
N SER A 255 6.17 9.43 2.33
CA SER A 255 5.84 8.16 1.69
C SER A 255 5.12 7.21 2.63
N THR A 256 4.32 6.31 2.06
CA THR A 256 3.77 5.13 2.74
C THR A 256 4.32 3.88 2.07
N SER A 257 4.64 2.86 2.86
CA SER A 257 4.98 1.53 2.33
C SER A 257 3.97 0.50 2.83
N GLY A 258 3.72 -0.52 2.01
CA GLY A 258 2.94 -1.68 2.44
C GLY A 258 3.40 -2.95 1.79
N SER A 259 3.30 -4.05 2.54
CA SER A 259 3.51 -5.39 2.03
C SER A 259 2.30 -5.84 1.24
N PHE A 260 2.54 -6.59 0.17
CA PHE A 260 1.51 -7.30 -0.58
C PHE A 260 2.07 -8.59 -1.16
N GLY A 261 1.18 -9.40 -1.74
CA GLY A 261 1.56 -10.50 -2.59
C GLY A 261 0.45 -10.94 -3.53
N PHE A 262 0.85 -11.70 -4.54
CA PHE A 262 -0.08 -12.44 -5.40
C PHE A 262 0.16 -13.95 -5.20
N PRO A 263 -0.90 -14.76 -5.13
CA PRO A 263 -0.77 -16.21 -5.22
C PRO A 263 -0.07 -16.61 -6.52
N ASN A 264 0.57 -17.78 -6.52
CA ASN A 264 0.91 -18.45 -7.76
C ASN A 264 -0.34 -18.52 -8.66
N TRP A 265 -0.15 -18.15 -9.92
CA TRP A 265 -1.17 -18.04 -10.96
C TRP A 265 -2.06 -19.28 -11.12
N SER A 266 -1.68 -20.48 -10.66
CA SER A 266 -2.54 -21.66 -10.71
C SER A 266 -2.72 -22.41 -9.39
N PHE A 267 -1.63 -22.75 -8.70
CA PHE A 267 -1.65 -23.82 -7.69
C PHE A 267 -1.80 -23.34 -6.24
N ASP A 268 -1.58 -22.05 -5.98
CA ASP A 268 -1.78 -21.50 -4.64
C ASP A 268 -3.28 -21.26 -4.33
N PRO A 269 -3.66 -21.25 -3.05
CA PRO A 269 -4.96 -20.74 -2.62
C PRO A 269 -5.22 -19.34 -3.17
N ALA A 270 -6.43 -19.10 -3.68
CA ALA A 270 -6.75 -17.85 -4.37
C ALA A 270 -6.76 -16.61 -3.44
N ASP A 271 -6.78 -16.82 -2.14
CA ASP A 271 -6.73 -15.81 -1.07
C ASP A 271 -5.35 -15.71 -0.40
N ALA A 272 -4.34 -16.46 -0.88
CA ALA A 272 -2.99 -16.37 -0.35
C ALA A 272 -2.46 -14.93 -0.40
N HIS A 273 -1.69 -14.57 0.62
CA HIS A 273 -1.15 -13.22 0.83
C HIS A 273 -2.19 -12.11 1.02
N GLY A 274 -3.49 -12.44 1.14
CA GLY A 274 -4.56 -11.44 1.26
C GLY A 274 -5.06 -10.91 -0.09
N ALA A 275 -4.72 -11.58 -1.19
CA ALA A 275 -5.19 -11.23 -2.52
C ALA A 275 -6.68 -11.56 -2.72
N THR A 276 -7.29 -10.89 -3.70
CA THR A 276 -8.67 -11.12 -4.14
C THR A 276 -8.65 -11.67 -5.55
N LEU A 277 -9.32 -12.80 -5.79
CA LEU A 277 -9.48 -13.34 -7.13
C LEU A 277 -10.30 -12.40 -8.00
N VAL A 278 -9.75 -12.03 -9.17
CA VAL A 278 -10.42 -11.17 -10.16
C VAL A 278 -11.00 -12.02 -11.29
N ALA A 279 -10.18 -12.90 -11.87
CA ALA A 279 -10.60 -13.77 -12.97
C ALA A 279 -9.85 -15.10 -12.95
N SER A 280 -10.44 -16.12 -13.55
CA SER A 280 -9.81 -17.41 -13.81
C SER A 280 -10.04 -17.80 -15.27
N SER A 281 -8.95 -18.08 -15.99
CA SER A 281 -8.97 -18.67 -17.32
C SER A 281 -8.67 -20.16 -17.25
N ASP A 282 -9.34 -20.96 -18.07
CA ASP A 282 -9.01 -22.38 -18.24
C ASP A 282 -7.73 -22.51 -19.08
N GLY A 283 -6.79 -23.33 -18.66
CA GLY A 283 -5.56 -23.64 -19.39
C GLY A 283 -4.60 -22.45 -19.60
N ARG A 284 -3.50 -22.74 -20.28
CA ARG A 284 -2.44 -21.78 -20.60
C ARG A 284 -1.88 -22.02 -21.99
N ASN A 285 -1.20 -21.02 -22.52
CA ASN A 285 -0.36 -21.18 -23.71
C ASN A 285 1.02 -21.67 -23.29
N ARG A 286 1.52 -22.68 -24.03
CA ARG A 286 2.86 -23.25 -23.91
C ARG A 286 3.57 -23.08 -25.26
N GLN A 287 4.88 -23.30 -25.35
CA GLN A 287 5.59 -23.16 -26.63
C GLN A 287 5.11 -24.15 -27.72
N ASP A 288 4.49 -25.26 -27.33
CA ASP A 288 3.88 -26.25 -28.24
C ASP A 288 2.37 -26.05 -28.45
N GLY A 289 1.84 -24.89 -28.04
CA GLY A 289 0.45 -24.48 -28.22
C GLY A 289 -0.38 -24.47 -26.92
N TYR A 290 -1.66 -24.16 -27.05
CA TYR A 290 -2.60 -24.15 -25.92
C TYR A 290 -2.69 -25.53 -25.24
N GLY A 291 -2.72 -25.56 -23.91
CA GLY A 291 -2.79 -26.79 -23.13
C GLY A 291 -3.17 -26.58 -21.67
N ASN A 292 -2.99 -27.62 -20.85
CA ASN A 292 -3.36 -27.62 -19.42
C ASN A 292 -4.83 -27.31 -19.13
N GLN A 293 -5.74 -27.70 -20.03
CA GLN A 293 -7.18 -27.62 -19.80
C GLN A 293 -7.56 -28.32 -18.48
N GLY A 294 -8.53 -27.76 -17.76
CA GLY A 294 -8.92 -28.17 -16.42
C GLY A 294 -8.12 -27.52 -15.29
N ILE A 295 -7.05 -26.79 -15.60
CA ILE A 295 -6.27 -26.02 -14.62
C ILE A 295 -6.66 -24.55 -14.74
N ALA A 296 -7.05 -23.95 -13.62
CA ALA A 296 -7.35 -22.52 -13.57
C ALA A 296 -6.07 -21.70 -13.45
N TYR A 297 -5.88 -20.78 -14.39
CA TYR A 297 -4.85 -19.74 -14.35
C TYR A 297 -5.50 -18.39 -14.02
N ARG A 298 -4.97 -17.67 -13.04
CA ARG A 298 -5.71 -16.68 -12.28
C ARG A 298 -5.04 -15.32 -12.27
N VAL A 299 -5.89 -14.31 -12.26
CA VAL A 299 -5.55 -12.90 -12.09
C VAL A 299 -6.16 -12.44 -10.77
N PHE A 300 -5.41 -11.66 -10.01
CA PHE A 300 -5.74 -11.22 -8.67
C PHE A 300 -5.65 -9.70 -8.54
N ALA A 301 -6.29 -9.17 -7.51
CA ALA A 301 -6.08 -7.81 -7.03
C ALA A 301 -5.56 -7.85 -5.59
N HIS A 302 -4.72 -6.89 -5.23
CA HIS A 302 -4.29 -6.67 -3.85
C HIS A 302 -4.19 -5.18 -3.58
N SER A 303 -4.59 -4.74 -2.39
CA SER A 303 -4.54 -3.33 -2.00
C SER A 303 -3.50 -3.06 -0.92
N VAL A 304 -2.93 -1.85 -0.93
CA VAL A 304 -2.11 -1.30 0.14
C VAL A 304 -2.71 0.01 0.60
N ALA A 305 -2.84 0.20 1.92
CA ALA A 305 -3.42 1.40 2.50
C ALA A 305 -2.57 2.64 2.20
N LEU A 306 -3.25 3.75 1.90
CA LEU A 306 -2.67 5.06 1.66
C LEU A 306 -3.16 6.07 2.70
N ASP A 307 -2.46 7.20 2.77
CA ASP A 307 -2.97 8.38 3.44
C ASP A 307 -3.93 9.13 2.49
N ALA A 308 -5.23 9.01 2.73
CA ALA A 308 -6.26 9.60 1.88
C ALA A 308 -6.21 11.13 1.79
N ALA A 309 -5.53 11.81 2.71
CA ALA A 309 -5.36 13.26 2.65
C ALA A 309 -4.29 13.69 1.62
N LYS A 310 -3.37 12.78 1.26
CA LYS A 310 -2.17 13.08 0.49
C LYS A 310 -2.33 12.80 -1.00
N GLN A 311 -1.65 13.61 -1.81
CA GLN A 311 -1.57 13.45 -3.26
C GLN A 311 -0.43 12.50 -3.61
N VAL A 312 -0.75 11.38 -4.26
CA VAL A 312 0.25 10.46 -4.79
C VAL A 312 0.98 11.11 -5.96
N GLU A 313 2.30 10.92 -6.02
CA GLU A 313 3.19 11.39 -7.10
C GLU A 313 3.68 10.22 -7.96
N PHE A 314 4.19 9.17 -7.32
CA PHE A 314 4.65 7.96 -7.99
C PHE A 314 4.69 6.76 -7.02
N VAL A 315 4.76 5.57 -7.61
CA VAL A 315 4.85 4.29 -6.92
C VAL A 315 6.16 3.61 -7.30
N VAL A 316 6.83 3.00 -6.32
CA VAL A 316 7.96 2.10 -6.53
C VAL A 316 7.52 0.68 -6.26
N LEU A 317 7.55 -0.16 -7.30
CA LEU A 317 7.23 -1.58 -7.21
C LEU A 317 8.34 -2.36 -6.48
N PRO A 318 8.05 -3.54 -5.91
CA PRO A 318 9.09 -4.37 -5.31
C PRO A 318 10.09 -4.87 -6.37
N ALA A 319 11.34 -5.06 -5.95
CA ALA A 319 12.37 -5.71 -6.76
C ALA A 319 12.26 -7.24 -6.62
N ASN A 320 11.14 -7.81 -7.05
CA ASN A 320 10.90 -9.25 -7.07
C ASN A 320 10.27 -9.65 -8.41
N GLY A 321 11.04 -10.37 -9.23
CA GLY A 321 10.63 -10.77 -10.57
C GLY A 321 9.46 -11.76 -10.62
N ASN A 322 9.10 -12.39 -9.49
CA ASN A 322 7.94 -13.27 -9.38
C ASN A 322 6.61 -12.51 -9.32
N VAL A 323 6.65 -11.20 -9.07
CA VAL A 323 5.48 -10.34 -9.02
C VAL A 323 5.24 -9.75 -10.40
N HIS A 324 4.09 -10.05 -11.00
CA HIS A 324 3.66 -9.47 -12.26
C HIS A 324 2.47 -8.54 -12.05
N VAL A 325 2.60 -7.29 -12.51
CA VAL A 325 1.56 -6.25 -12.40
C VAL A 325 1.05 -5.90 -13.80
N PHE A 326 -0.25 -6.04 -14.01
CA PHE A 326 -0.95 -5.70 -15.26
C PHE A 326 -1.49 -4.27 -15.23
N ASP A 327 -1.97 -3.81 -14.06
CA ASP A 327 -2.39 -2.43 -13.84
C ASP A 327 -2.31 -2.00 -12.37
N MET A 328 -2.40 -0.69 -12.11
CA MET A 328 -2.54 -0.13 -10.77
C MET A 328 -3.37 1.16 -10.75
N ALA A 329 -4.18 1.32 -9.71
CA ALA A 329 -5.08 2.47 -9.56
C ALA A 329 -5.30 2.84 -8.09
N ILE A 330 -5.77 4.07 -7.84
CA ILE A 330 -6.10 4.55 -6.49
C ILE A 330 -7.60 4.36 -6.27
N ALA A 331 -7.95 3.68 -5.17
CA ALA A 331 -9.31 3.57 -4.67
C ALA A 331 -9.61 4.68 -3.65
N PRO A 332 -10.87 5.15 -3.57
CA PRO A 332 -11.31 6.15 -2.58
C PRO A 332 -10.98 5.79 -1.13
#